data_AF-H0JM14-F1
#
_entry.id   AF-H0JM14-F1
#
_cell.length_a   1.000
_cell.length_b   1.000
_cell.length_c   1.000
_cell.angle_alpha   90.00
_cell.angle_beta   90.00
_cell.angle_gamma   90.00
#
_symmetry.space_group_name_H-M   'P 1'
#
loop_
_entity.id
_entity.type
_entity.pdbx_description
1 polymer ?
#
loop_
_entity_poly.entity_id
_entity_poly.type
_entity_poly.pdbx_seq_one_letter_code
_entity_poly.pdbx_strand_id
1 'polypeptide(L)'
;MPLRNFDPATSAAYLTAARVPEELHDEIIGATHGHPLGLGLLTDVFARGGDVRVPWPPDLVGMLLRRFLDTEPGIAHRRALEVCALARVTTEALLRDALELTDAHAEFEWLRELSFVEAGPDGLFPHDLARDVLDADLRWRDPDAYRYTFHRVWKGIRRGLDSAGECEQQQAIVDLKFVFRNLPGVLSPVDWQSWGSAQPERAEQADHSAIVDLVRTSEGDESAVHARRWLERQPEGFFVLRDTDGSIRGVLGLLELSRASPEDVRADPATRAAWDFARRTAPSRPGECVAITRIVIDSADYQNPSPTMNSVPVLTFQRYFTLPHLSWDFLALAEPDRWNEYFAVADLPRAEGADFTVGDRHYGLFAHDFRRRDVDEWLTVVTDRALAQGHSGPEPTMSLPLALSEKEFAEAVRNALHDLRRPDLLSRNPLLHTRVLHKRSSPDDPDPVVLRALLREAIDSLASDPRDDKLFRAVDRTYVRGAATQEAAAARLGLPFSTYRRHLTRGVTRVVGWLWDLEVYGEAPSGREHM
;
A
#
# COMPACT_ATOMS: atom_id res chain seq x y z
N MET A 1 16.83 16.24 25.19
CA MET A 1 17.68 17.46 25.16
C MET A 1 18.77 17.23 24.13
N PRO A 2 19.13 18.20 23.27
CA PRO A 2 20.28 18.04 22.40
C PRO A 2 21.53 17.82 23.26
N LEU A 3 22.31 16.78 22.95
CA LEU A 3 23.61 16.53 23.58
C LEU A 3 24.50 17.76 23.33
N ARG A 4 25.04 18.34 24.40
CA ARG A 4 26.03 19.41 24.26
C ARG A 4 27.31 18.84 23.67
N ASN A 5 28.01 19.64 22.88
CA ASN A 5 29.35 19.27 22.41
C ASN A 5 30.25 18.90 23.59
N PHE A 6 31.09 17.90 23.39
CA PHE A 6 32.11 17.50 24.35
C PHE A 6 33.12 18.62 24.53
N ASP A 7 33.58 18.80 25.76
CA ASP A 7 34.75 19.64 26.00
C ASP A 7 36.01 18.96 25.41
N PRO A 8 37.13 19.69 25.24
CA PRO A 8 38.34 19.13 24.66
C PRO A 8 38.89 17.92 25.42
N ALA A 9 38.75 17.88 26.75
CA ALA A 9 39.22 16.76 27.57
C ALA A 9 38.40 15.49 27.33
N THR A 10 37.08 15.62 27.25
CA THR A 10 36.15 14.53 26.96
C THR A 10 36.35 14.05 25.52
N SER A 11 36.60 14.96 24.59
CA SER A 11 36.87 14.63 23.19
C SER A 11 38.19 13.85 23.03
N ALA A 12 39.26 14.27 23.71
CA ALA A 12 40.53 13.54 23.72
C ALA A 12 40.39 12.16 24.37
N ALA A 13 39.67 12.04 25.49
CA ALA A 13 39.39 10.76 26.14
C ALA A 13 38.64 9.79 25.22
N TYR A 14 37.67 10.29 24.45
CA TYR A 14 36.97 9.52 23.43
C TYR A 14 37.92 9.02 22.33
N LEU A 15 38.77 9.90 21.77
CA LEU A 15 39.73 9.54 20.72
C LEU A 15 40.77 8.52 21.20
N THR A 16 41.24 8.63 22.45
CA THR A 16 42.11 7.62 23.07
C THR A 16 41.40 6.27 23.16
N ALA A 17 40.14 6.23 23.60
CA ALA A 17 39.36 5.00 23.67
C ALA A 17 39.16 4.36 22.28
N ALA A 18 38.99 5.20 21.25
CA ALA A 18 38.90 4.80 19.85
C ALA A 18 40.26 4.44 19.21
N ARG A 19 41.36 4.46 19.98
CA ARG A 19 42.73 4.13 19.54
C ARG A 19 43.28 5.04 18.43
N VAL A 20 42.82 6.29 18.38
CA VAL A 20 43.40 7.31 17.50
C VAL A 20 44.71 7.83 18.11
N PRO A 21 45.82 7.90 17.34
CA PRO A 21 47.09 8.46 17.81
C PRO A 21 46.94 9.88 18.35
N GLU A 22 47.62 10.19 19.46
CA GLU A 22 47.55 11.50 20.13
C GLU A 22 47.92 12.67 19.18
N GLU A 23 48.79 12.44 18.19
CA GLU A 23 49.19 13.48 17.23
C GLU A 23 48.02 13.97 16.34
N LEU A 24 46.92 13.22 16.26
CA LEU A 24 45.74 13.57 15.48
C LEU A 24 44.62 14.22 16.33
N HIS A 25 44.77 14.24 17.66
CA HIS A 25 43.68 14.65 18.55
C HIS A 25 43.32 16.12 18.39
N ASP A 26 44.30 17.03 18.45
CA ASP A 26 44.05 18.47 18.32
C ASP A 26 43.39 18.82 16.97
N GLU A 27 43.78 18.11 15.92
CA GLU A 27 43.24 18.29 14.57
C GLU A 27 41.78 17.83 14.49
N ILE A 28 41.46 16.64 15.02
CA ILE A 28 40.10 16.08 15.03
C ILE A 28 39.17 16.87 15.98
N ILE A 29 39.68 17.34 17.12
CA ILE A 29 38.91 18.15 18.08
C ILE A 29 38.64 19.54 17.49
N GLY A 30 39.66 20.18 16.92
CA GLY A 30 39.51 21.48 16.26
C GLY A 30 38.54 21.43 15.06
N ALA A 31 38.57 20.33 14.32
CA ALA A 31 37.66 20.05 13.23
C ALA A 31 36.19 19.97 13.64
N THR A 32 35.92 19.13 14.63
CA THR A 32 34.56 18.77 15.04
C THR A 32 33.97 19.74 16.04
N HIS A 33 34.80 20.59 16.65
CA HIS A 33 34.43 21.46 17.76
C HIS A 33 33.76 20.67 18.91
N GLY A 34 34.18 19.42 19.11
CA GLY A 34 33.61 18.51 20.09
C GLY A 34 32.23 17.94 19.74
N HIS A 35 31.76 18.07 18.49
CA HIS A 35 30.48 17.52 18.05
C HIS A 35 30.53 15.97 18.08
N PRO A 36 29.72 15.28 18.91
CA PRO A 36 29.87 13.83 19.14
C PRO A 36 29.77 12.98 17.86
N LEU A 37 28.80 13.26 16.98
CA LEU A 37 28.69 12.57 15.69
C LEU A 37 29.89 12.84 14.76
N GLY A 38 30.45 14.04 14.82
CA GLY A 38 31.60 14.41 13.99
C GLY A 38 32.87 13.68 14.45
N LEU A 39 33.05 13.54 15.76
CA LEU A 39 34.12 12.74 16.36
C LEU A 39 33.99 11.27 15.94
N GLY A 40 32.78 10.69 16.05
CA GLY A 40 32.52 9.32 15.62
C GLY A 40 32.86 9.07 14.15
N LEU A 41 32.35 9.91 13.24
CA LEU A 41 32.62 9.77 11.81
C LEU A 41 34.11 9.85 11.47
N LEU A 42 34.87 10.75 12.12
CA LEU A 42 36.32 10.84 11.90
C LEU A 42 37.08 9.63 12.45
N THR A 43 36.64 9.07 13.58
CA THR A 43 37.21 7.81 14.06
C THR A 43 36.96 6.66 13.09
N ASP A 44 35.78 6.60 12.45
CA ASP A 44 35.44 5.60 11.44
C ASP A 44 36.28 5.75 10.16
N VAL A 45 36.48 6.98 9.69
CA VAL A 45 37.34 7.29 8.54
C VAL A 45 38.79 6.86 8.84
N PHE A 46 39.30 7.19 10.02
CA PHE A 46 40.64 6.80 10.45
C PHE A 46 40.80 5.28 10.53
N ALA A 47 39.86 4.57 11.16
CA ALA A 47 39.90 3.12 11.32
C ALA A 47 39.95 2.38 9.97
N ARG A 48 39.42 2.99 8.91
CA ARG A 48 39.40 2.46 7.53
C ARG A 48 40.61 2.92 6.69
N GLY A 49 41.58 3.60 7.29
CA GLY A 49 42.78 4.08 6.61
C GLY A 49 42.59 5.37 5.82
N GLY A 50 41.47 6.06 6.01
CA GLY A 50 41.22 7.37 5.43
C GLY A 50 42.00 8.47 6.13
N ASP A 51 42.35 9.52 5.38
CA ASP A 51 43.02 10.70 5.95
C ASP A 51 42.00 11.54 6.74
N VAL A 52 42.42 12.14 7.85
CA VAL A 52 41.56 12.96 8.74
C VAL A 52 41.84 14.47 8.63
N ARG A 53 42.82 14.85 7.81
CA ARG A 53 43.30 16.23 7.65
C ARG A 53 42.61 16.96 6.51
N VAL A 54 41.54 17.71 6.78
CA VAL A 54 40.67 18.30 5.72
C VAL A 54 40.23 19.73 6.05
N PRO A 55 40.11 20.66 5.09
CA PRO A 55 39.49 21.97 5.31
C PRO A 55 37.98 21.86 5.54
N TRP A 56 37.43 22.64 6.49
CA TRP A 56 36.08 22.45 7.04
C TRP A 56 35.01 23.39 6.44
N PRO A 57 33.96 22.88 5.76
CA PRO A 57 32.79 23.65 5.35
C PRO A 57 31.65 23.62 6.39
N PRO A 58 30.59 24.45 6.22
CA PRO A 58 29.41 24.45 7.10
C PRO A 58 28.65 23.11 7.17
N ASP A 59 28.77 22.25 6.16
CA ASP A 59 28.18 20.90 6.10
C ASP A 59 29.22 19.83 6.49
N LEU A 60 29.63 19.84 7.76
CA LEU A 60 30.63 18.94 8.31
C LEU A 60 30.22 17.46 8.19
N VAL A 61 28.98 17.14 8.56
CA VAL A 61 28.48 15.77 8.59
C VAL A 61 28.30 15.20 7.18
N GLY A 62 27.81 16.01 6.24
CA GLY A 62 27.73 15.65 4.83
C GLY A 62 29.08 15.32 4.19
N MET A 63 30.13 16.06 4.54
CA MET A 63 31.48 15.81 4.03
C MET A 63 32.09 14.54 4.61
N LEU A 64 31.97 14.35 5.93
CA LEU A 64 32.53 13.18 6.62
C LEU A 64 31.87 11.87 6.18
N LEU A 65 30.55 11.87 5.96
CA LEU A 65 29.85 10.70 5.44
C LEU A 65 30.23 10.36 4.01
N ARG A 66 30.43 11.36 3.14
CA ARG A 66 30.95 11.13 1.78
C ARG A 66 32.35 10.52 1.80
N ARG A 67 33.23 11.01 2.67
CA ARG A 67 34.58 10.46 2.85
C ARG A 67 34.58 9.04 3.40
N PHE A 68 33.67 8.76 4.33
CA PHE A 68 33.41 7.40 4.81
C PHE A 68 32.99 6.48 3.65
N LEU A 69 32.03 6.91 2.82
CA LEU A 69 31.57 6.17 1.65
C LEU A 69 32.66 5.95 0.58
N ASP A 70 33.61 6.88 0.44
CA ASP A 70 34.74 6.77 -0.48
C ASP A 70 35.81 5.77 0.01
N THR A 71 35.88 5.54 1.32
CA THR A 71 36.89 4.66 1.94
C THR A 71 36.43 3.19 2.01
N GLU A 72 35.12 2.93 1.91
CA GLU A 72 34.53 1.58 1.99
C GLU A 72 34.39 0.92 0.59
N PRO A 73 35.11 -0.18 0.28
CA PRO A 73 35.23 -0.68 -1.09
C PRO A 73 34.15 -1.70 -1.51
N GLY A 74 33.21 -2.08 -0.64
CA GLY A 74 32.22 -3.13 -0.89
C GLY A 74 30.86 -2.63 -1.40
N ILE A 75 30.45 -3.04 -2.62
CA ILE A 75 29.12 -2.74 -3.18
C ILE A 75 27.98 -3.21 -2.25
N ALA A 76 28.15 -4.34 -1.56
CA ALA A 76 27.17 -4.89 -0.63
C ALA A 76 26.97 -3.99 0.61
N HIS A 77 28.06 -3.56 1.25
CA HIS A 77 28.03 -2.65 2.41
C HIS A 77 27.41 -1.30 2.05
N ARG A 78 27.75 -0.74 0.88
CA ARG A 78 27.13 0.51 0.41
C ARG A 78 25.62 0.37 0.25
N ARG A 79 25.15 -0.72 -0.38
CA ARG A 79 23.71 -0.98 -0.53
C ARG A 79 23.01 -1.24 0.81
N ALA A 80 23.66 -1.92 1.74
CA ALA A 80 23.15 -2.12 3.09
C ALA A 80 22.97 -0.79 3.83
N LEU A 81 23.91 0.14 3.67
CA LEU A 81 23.81 1.49 4.22
C LEU A 81 22.70 2.32 3.57
N GLU A 82 22.51 2.19 2.25
CA GLU A 82 21.39 2.82 1.53
C GLU A 82 20.03 2.30 2.03
N VAL A 83 19.89 0.99 2.25
CA VAL A 83 18.71 0.39 2.90
C VAL A 83 18.51 0.94 4.32
N CYS A 84 19.59 1.00 5.10
CA CYS A 84 19.58 1.48 6.48
C CYS A 84 19.18 2.95 6.61
N ALA A 85 19.58 3.78 5.65
CA ALA A 85 19.17 5.18 5.56
C ALA A 85 17.67 5.33 5.25
N LEU A 86 17.12 4.48 4.39
CA LEU A 86 15.71 4.56 3.97
C LEU A 86 14.74 3.99 5.00
N ALA A 87 15.06 2.85 5.62
CA ALA A 87 14.17 2.13 6.54
C ALA A 87 14.17 2.74 7.94
N ARG A 88 13.01 2.87 8.61
CA ARG A 88 12.95 3.36 10.01
C ARG A 88 13.87 2.56 10.92
N VAL A 89 13.76 1.24 10.83
CA VAL A 89 14.58 0.26 11.53
C VAL A 89 15.01 -0.80 10.53
N THR A 90 16.24 -1.28 10.66
CA THR A 90 16.86 -2.26 9.78
C THR A 90 17.11 -3.55 10.53
N THR A 91 16.57 -4.65 10.01
CA THR A 91 16.74 -6.01 10.52
C THR A 91 17.49 -6.86 9.51
N GLU A 92 18.08 -7.99 9.95
CA GLU A 92 18.67 -8.96 9.02
C GLU A 92 17.65 -9.44 7.97
N ALA A 93 16.38 -9.60 8.35
CA ALA A 93 15.31 -10.00 7.44
C ALA A 93 15.06 -8.93 6.36
N LEU A 94 15.01 -7.66 6.74
CA LEU A 94 14.84 -6.56 5.79
C LEU A 94 16.02 -6.46 4.83
N LEU A 95 17.26 -6.59 5.31
CA LEU A 95 18.45 -6.57 4.46
C LEU A 95 18.45 -7.74 3.48
N ARG A 96 18.13 -8.95 3.94
CA ARG A 96 18.02 -10.15 3.10
C ARG A 96 17.04 -9.92 1.94
N ASP A 97 15.88 -9.36 2.26
CA ASP A 97 14.82 -9.10 1.29
C ASP A 97 15.13 -7.93 0.35
N ALA A 98 15.67 -6.83 0.88
CA ALA A 98 15.97 -5.63 0.09
C ALA A 98 17.18 -5.83 -0.81
N LEU A 99 18.18 -6.59 -0.36
CA LEU A 99 19.42 -6.86 -1.10
C LEU A 99 19.42 -8.19 -1.87
N GLU A 100 18.36 -9.00 -1.75
CA GLU A 100 18.25 -10.30 -2.44
C GLU A 100 19.35 -11.29 -2.04
N LEU A 101 19.76 -11.25 -0.78
CA LEU A 101 20.81 -12.09 -0.22
C LEU A 101 20.21 -13.39 0.32
N THR A 102 21.00 -14.48 0.31
CA THR A 102 20.64 -15.70 1.05
C THR A 102 20.80 -15.49 2.56
N ASP A 103 21.86 -14.78 2.93
CA ASP A 103 22.24 -14.42 4.29
C ASP A 103 22.72 -12.97 4.31
N ALA A 104 22.27 -12.20 5.29
CA ALA A 104 22.58 -10.78 5.45
C ALA A 104 23.33 -10.48 6.76
N HIS A 105 23.80 -11.53 7.46
CA HIS A 105 24.47 -11.40 8.75
C HIS A 105 25.73 -10.53 8.69
N ALA A 106 26.55 -10.68 7.64
CA ALA A 106 27.78 -9.92 7.48
C ALA A 106 27.50 -8.41 7.30
N GLU A 107 26.52 -8.06 6.46
CA GLU A 107 26.09 -6.69 6.24
C GLU A 107 25.45 -6.07 7.49
N PHE A 108 24.67 -6.85 8.23
CA PHE A 108 24.03 -6.43 9.47
C PHE A 108 25.06 -6.13 10.58
N GLU A 109 26.00 -7.05 10.82
CA GLU A 109 27.06 -6.84 11.81
C GLU A 109 27.98 -5.68 11.39
N TRP A 110 28.29 -5.53 10.11
CA TRP A 110 29.04 -4.36 9.62
C TRP A 110 28.30 -3.05 9.89
N LEU A 111 26.98 -2.97 9.62
CA LEU A 111 26.17 -1.79 9.94
C LEU A 111 26.20 -1.47 11.43
N ARG A 112 26.15 -2.50 12.28
CA ARG A 112 26.17 -2.37 13.74
C ARG A 112 27.50 -1.82 14.28
N GLU A 113 28.60 -2.02 13.56
CA GLU A 113 29.93 -1.51 13.95
C GLU A 113 30.13 -0.02 13.61
N LEU A 114 29.22 0.61 12.84
CA LEU A 114 29.34 2.01 12.44
C LEU A 114 29.06 2.94 13.62
N SER A 115 29.91 3.96 13.80
CA SER A 115 29.83 4.89 14.95
C SER A 115 28.56 5.74 14.99
N PHE A 116 27.84 5.83 13.86
CA PHE A 116 26.61 6.60 13.71
C PHE A 116 25.36 5.72 13.56
N VAL A 117 25.48 4.41 13.79
CA VAL A 117 24.35 3.48 13.81
C VAL A 117 24.12 3.00 15.24
N GLU A 118 22.87 3.08 15.69
CA GLU A 118 22.44 2.64 17.01
C GLU A 118 21.68 1.32 16.91
N ALA A 119 21.75 0.51 17.97
CA ALA A 119 21.01 -0.74 18.10
C ALA A 119 19.90 -0.58 19.14
N GLY A 120 18.66 -0.76 18.71
CA GLY A 120 17.47 -0.78 19.57
C GLY A 120 16.85 -2.18 19.68
N PRO A 121 15.76 -2.31 20.46
CA PRO A 121 15.04 -3.59 20.59
C PRO A 121 14.48 -4.10 19.25
N ASP A 122 14.16 -3.21 18.33
CA ASP A 122 13.52 -3.54 17.05
C ASP A 122 14.53 -3.74 15.90
N GLY A 123 15.80 -3.35 16.08
CA GLY A 123 16.84 -3.43 15.05
C GLY A 123 17.79 -2.23 15.03
N LEU A 124 18.52 -2.07 13.91
CA LEU A 124 19.51 -1.02 13.71
C LEU A 124 18.90 0.23 13.08
N PHE A 125 19.39 1.40 13.46
CA PHE A 125 19.00 2.67 12.82
C PHE A 125 20.12 3.69 12.87
N PRO A 126 20.34 4.48 11.79
CA PRO A 126 21.31 5.55 11.80
C PRO A 126 20.83 6.74 12.62
N HIS A 127 21.76 7.48 13.19
CA HIS A 127 21.53 8.81 13.75
C HIS A 127 20.83 9.71 12.72
N ASP A 128 19.81 10.47 13.14
CA ASP A 128 18.92 11.22 12.23
C ASP A 128 19.66 12.12 11.22
N LEU A 129 20.65 12.89 11.67
CA LEU A 129 21.44 13.74 10.76
C LEU A 129 22.24 12.92 9.73
N ALA A 130 22.78 11.76 10.11
CA ALA A 130 23.50 10.89 9.18
C ALA A 130 22.54 10.25 8.17
N ARG A 131 21.37 9.83 8.66
CA ARG A 131 20.27 9.31 7.85
C ARG A 131 19.85 10.28 6.75
N ASP A 132 19.61 11.54 7.11
CA ASP A 132 19.14 12.56 6.18
C ASP A 132 20.20 12.90 5.12
N VAL A 133 21.48 12.95 5.52
CA VAL A 133 22.59 13.12 4.57
C VAL A 133 22.68 11.95 3.60
N LEU A 134 22.61 10.71 4.08
CA LEU A 134 22.73 9.51 3.25
C LEU A 134 21.56 9.40 2.25
N ASP A 135 20.34 9.68 2.72
CA ASP A 135 19.12 9.73 1.90
C ASP A 135 19.23 10.82 0.80
N ALA A 136 19.66 12.03 1.17
CA ALA A 136 19.83 13.13 0.24
C ALA A 136 20.96 12.88 -0.77
N ASP A 137 22.10 12.31 -0.33
CA ASP A 137 23.20 11.93 -1.23
C ASP A 137 22.74 10.92 -2.26
N LEU A 138 22.10 9.82 -1.85
CA LEU A 138 21.62 8.79 -2.78
C LEU A 138 20.61 9.37 -3.78
N ARG A 139 19.64 10.16 -3.30
CA ARG A 139 18.61 10.77 -4.14
C ARG A 139 19.21 11.71 -5.20
N TRP A 140 20.26 12.44 -4.85
CA TRP A 140 20.93 13.37 -5.78
C TRP A 140 21.94 12.67 -6.70
N ARG A 141 22.76 11.77 -6.16
CA ARG A 141 23.88 11.11 -6.84
C ARG A 141 23.41 10.07 -7.85
N ASP A 142 22.38 9.30 -7.50
CA ASP A 142 21.85 8.21 -8.31
C ASP A 142 20.34 8.04 -8.10
N PRO A 143 19.51 8.87 -8.74
CA PRO A 143 18.05 8.82 -8.59
C PRO A 143 17.44 7.46 -8.96
N ASP A 144 18.03 6.73 -9.92
CA ASP A 144 17.55 5.41 -10.33
C ASP A 144 17.84 4.37 -9.25
N ALA A 145 19.06 4.38 -8.67
CA ALA A 145 19.37 3.54 -7.52
C ALA A 145 18.52 3.90 -6.30
N TYR A 146 18.26 5.19 -6.05
CA TYR A 146 17.35 5.63 -5.00
C TYR A 146 15.95 5.02 -5.18
N ARG A 147 15.35 5.14 -6.36
CA ARG A 147 14.04 4.55 -6.68
C ARG A 147 14.07 3.04 -6.51
N TYR A 148 15.11 2.37 -6.98
CA TYR A 148 15.26 0.92 -6.84
C TYR A 148 15.31 0.52 -5.36
N THR A 149 16.20 1.10 -4.56
CA THR A 149 16.34 0.77 -3.13
C THR A 149 15.07 1.11 -2.36
N PHE A 150 14.41 2.23 -2.66
CA PHE A 150 13.11 2.58 -2.10
C PHE A 150 12.09 1.46 -2.29
N HIS A 151 11.90 1.00 -3.53
CA HIS A 151 10.94 -0.08 -3.84
C HIS A 151 11.29 -1.39 -3.13
N ARG A 152 12.60 -1.70 -3.02
CA ARG A 152 13.07 -2.91 -2.35
C ARG A 152 12.81 -2.88 -0.85
N VAL A 153 13.10 -1.76 -0.18
CA VAL A 153 12.80 -1.56 1.24
C VAL A 153 11.29 -1.63 1.48
N TRP A 154 10.52 -0.89 0.67
CA TRP A 154 9.07 -0.84 0.79
C TRP A 154 8.44 -2.22 0.61
N LYS A 155 8.84 -2.98 -0.42
CA LYS A 155 8.37 -4.35 -0.66
C LYS A 155 8.79 -5.33 0.44
N GLY A 156 9.99 -5.18 1.00
CA GLY A 156 10.48 -5.99 2.12
C GLY A 156 9.61 -5.82 3.37
N ILE A 157 9.31 -4.57 3.74
CA ILE A 157 8.42 -4.26 4.86
C ILE A 157 7.00 -4.78 4.59
N ARG A 158 6.48 -4.58 3.37
CA ARG A 158 5.13 -5.03 2.95
C ARG A 158 4.96 -6.55 3.06
N ARG A 159 6.00 -7.33 2.75
CA ARG A 159 5.97 -8.79 2.89
C ARG A 159 5.84 -9.22 4.36
N GLY A 160 6.46 -8.47 5.27
CA GLY A 160 6.32 -8.70 6.71
C GLY A 160 4.86 -8.63 7.19
N LEU A 161 4.02 -7.81 6.55
CA LEU A 161 2.61 -7.66 6.91
C LEU A 161 1.77 -8.93 6.70
N ASP A 162 2.11 -9.75 5.70
CA ASP A 162 1.30 -10.93 5.34
C ASP A 162 1.29 -12.00 6.44
N SER A 163 2.31 -12.01 7.31
CA SER A 163 2.47 -13.01 8.38
C SER A 163 2.38 -12.40 9.79
N ALA A 164 2.13 -11.10 9.90
CA ALA A 164 2.18 -10.35 11.15
C ALA A 164 0.85 -10.38 11.93
N GLY A 165 0.95 -10.40 13.26
CA GLY A 165 -0.20 -10.12 14.15
C GLY A 165 -0.65 -8.65 14.08
N GLU A 166 -1.81 -8.31 14.65
CA GLU A 166 -2.41 -6.96 14.51
C GLU A 166 -1.48 -5.82 14.95
N CYS A 167 -0.76 -5.97 16.07
CA CYS A 167 0.20 -4.97 16.56
C CYS A 167 1.45 -4.87 15.66
N GLU A 168 1.97 -6.01 15.21
CA GLU A 168 3.11 -6.08 14.29
C GLU A 168 2.76 -5.45 12.93
N GLN A 169 1.51 -5.61 12.48
CA GLN A 169 1.01 -4.97 11.26
C GLN A 169 1.00 -3.45 11.38
N GLN A 170 0.49 -2.90 12.49
CA GLN A 170 0.50 -1.46 12.71
C GLN A 170 1.94 -0.92 12.70
N GLN A 171 2.87 -1.63 13.34
CA GLN A 171 4.27 -1.23 13.35
C GLN A 171 4.91 -1.26 11.96
N ALA A 172 4.67 -2.30 11.18
CA ALA A 172 5.16 -2.39 9.80
C ALA A 172 4.52 -1.32 8.89
N ILE A 173 3.28 -0.90 9.12
CA ILE A 173 2.68 0.23 8.39
C ILE A 173 3.33 1.57 8.77
N VAL A 174 3.64 1.77 10.05
CA VAL A 174 4.45 2.93 10.52
C VAL A 174 5.80 2.96 9.79
N ASP A 175 6.43 1.80 9.62
CA ASP A 175 7.71 1.65 8.91
C ASP A 175 7.56 1.93 7.40
N LEU A 176 6.51 1.41 6.75
CA LEU A 176 6.21 1.67 5.33
C LEU A 176 6.05 3.17 5.06
N LYS A 177 5.29 3.86 5.91
CA LYS A 177 5.07 5.30 5.77
C LYS A 177 6.32 6.12 6.06
N PHE A 178 7.17 5.68 6.98
CA PHE A 178 8.44 6.35 7.28
C PHE A 178 9.39 6.40 6.06
N VAL A 179 9.34 5.42 5.15
CA VAL A 179 10.16 5.43 3.93
C VAL A 179 9.88 6.69 3.08
N PHE A 180 8.65 7.23 3.13
CA PHE A 180 8.27 8.41 2.37
C PHE A 180 8.72 9.74 2.98
N ARG A 181 9.31 9.77 4.19
CA ARG A 181 9.51 10.98 5.04
C ARG A 181 10.18 12.20 4.41
N ASN A 182 10.89 12.02 3.30
CA ASN A 182 11.61 13.08 2.60
C ASN A 182 11.08 13.32 1.17
N LEU A 183 9.93 12.72 0.80
CA LEU A 183 9.26 12.91 -0.49
C LEU A 183 8.21 14.03 -0.42
N PRO A 184 8.38 15.14 -1.17
CA PRO A 184 7.41 16.24 -1.18
C PRO A 184 6.01 15.80 -1.61
N GLY A 185 4.96 16.33 -0.96
CA GLY A 185 3.56 16.12 -1.37
C GLY A 185 2.85 14.88 -0.83
N VAL A 186 3.56 13.87 -0.34
CA VAL A 186 2.97 12.63 0.25
C VAL A 186 2.82 12.70 1.77
N LEU A 187 3.37 13.74 2.41
CA LEU A 187 3.63 13.78 3.85
C LEU A 187 2.86 14.84 4.63
N SER A 188 1.90 15.54 4.04
CA SER A 188 1.13 16.57 4.75
C SER A 188 -0.32 16.11 4.91
N PRO A 189 -0.82 15.80 6.12
CA PRO A 189 -0.44 16.44 7.39
C PRO A 189 0.25 15.46 8.36
N VAL A 190 1.47 15.00 8.07
CA VAL A 190 2.22 14.15 9.00
C VAL A 190 2.95 15.02 10.02
N ASP A 191 2.77 14.73 11.31
CA ASP A 191 3.64 15.23 12.36
C ASP A 191 4.82 14.26 12.57
N TRP A 192 5.97 14.57 11.99
CA TRP A 192 7.16 13.73 12.09
C TRP A 192 7.74 13.65 13.50
N GLN A 193 7.51 14.65 14.36
CA GLN A 193 8.06 14.64 15.73
C GLN A 193 7.38 13.59 16.60
N SER A 194 6.11 13.30 16.33
CA SER A 194 5.34 12.29 17.05
C SER A 194 5.12 11.00 16.26
N TRP A 195 5.78 10.81 15.11
CA TRP A 195 5.59 9.64 14.26
C TRP A 195 5.99 8.35 15.01
N GLY A 196 5.03 7.42 15.15
CA GLY A 196 5.24 6.17 15.88
C GLY A 196 5.31 6.31 17.41
N SER A 197 5.05 7.50 17.97
CA SER A 197 5.08 7.74 19.42
C SER A 197 3.82 7.25 20.16
N ALA A 198 2.72 7.04 19.43
CA ALA A 198 1.45 6.57 19.95
C ALA A 198 0.85 5.54 18.99
N GLN A 199 0.39 4.41 19.53
CA GLN A 199 -0.31 3.39 18.78
C GLN A 199 -1.82 3.52 19.00
N PRO A 200 -2.64 3.44 17.94
CA PRO A 200 -4.08 3.45 18.08
C PRO A 200 -4.56 2.13 18.70
N GLU A 201 -5.29 2.22 19.81
CA GLU A 201 -5.87 1.09 20.52
C GLU A 201 -7.36 0.97 20.17
N ARG A 202 -7.92 -0.25 20.19
CA ARG A 202 -9.37 -0.42 20.07
C ARG A 202 -10.05 0.22 21.28
N ALA A 203 -11.12 0.97 21.03
CA ALA A 203 -11.92 1.57 22.09
C ALA A 203 -12.61 0.48 22.92
N GLU A 204 -12.59 0.63 24.23
CA GLU A 204 -13.35 -0.21 25.15
C GLU A 204 -14.72 0.40 25.44
N GLN A 205 -15.65 -0.41 25.95
CA GLN A 205 -16.98 0.08 26.33
C GLN A 205 -16.93 1.24 27.34
N ALA A 206 -15.91 1.26 28.21
CA ALA A 206 -15.70 2.34 29.17
C ALA A 206 -15.37 3.68 28.49
N ASP A 207 -14.76 3.65 27.30
CA ASP A 207 -14.35 4.85 26.55
C ASP A 207 -15.52 5.54 25.84
N HIS A 208 -16.65 4.85 25.63
CA HIS A 208 -17.75 5.33 24.78
C HIS A 208 -18.27 6.72 25.19
N SER A 209 -18.41 6.96 26.50
CA SER A 209 -18.89 8.26 27.00
C SER A 209 -17.91 9.39 26.69
N ALA A 210 -16.62 9.17 26.95
CA ALA A 210 -15.54 10.11 26.68
C ALA A 210 -15.37 10.37 25.17
N ILE A 211 -15.53 9.35 24.32
CA ILE A 211 -15.53 9.50 22.87
C ILE A 211 -16.68 10.42 22.41
N VAL A 212 -17.90 10.17 22.88
CA VAL A 212 -19.06 10.99 22.52
C VAL A 212 -18.89 12.44 22.99
N ASP A 213 -18.30 12.64 24.17
CA ASP A 213 -18.03 13.97 24.71
C ASP A 213 -16.93 14.71 23.93
N LEU A 214 -15.88 14.00 23.50
CA LEU A 214 -14.83 14.54 22.63
C LEU A 214 -15.40 14.94 21.26
N VAL A 215 -16.22 14.09 20.64
CA VAL A 215 -16.92 14.40 19.38
C VAL A 215 -17.83 15.61 19.57
N ARG A 216 -18.62 15.66 20.65
CA ARG A 216 -19.50 16.81 20.94
C ARG A 216 -18.71 18.11 21.06
N THR A 217 -17.60 18.09 21.79
CA THR A 217 -16.77 19.27 22.02
C THR A 217 -16.13 19.77 20.72
N SER A 218 -15.74 18.85 19.84
CA SER A 218 -15.02 19.17 18.60
C SER A 218 -15.94 19.52 17.43
N GLU A 219 -17.05 18.80 17.28
CA GLU A 219 -17.92 18.85 16.09
C GLU A 219 -19.38 19.19 16.40
N GLY A 220 -19.79 19.25 17.67
CA GLY A 220 -21.14 19.61 18.09
C GLY A 220 -22.08 18.44 18.34
N ASP A 221 -23.28 18.75 18.81
CA ASP A 221 -24.27 17.77 19.27
C ASP A 221 -24.75 16.81 18.17
N GLU A 222 -24.91 17.29 16.94
CA GLU A 222 -25.34 16.45 15.81
C GLU A 222 -24.31 15.35 15.51
N SER A 223 -23.02 15.69 15.41
CA SER A 223 -21.95 14.71 15.26
C SER A 223 -21.90 13.73 16.43
N ALA A 224 -22.13 14.20 17.66
CA ALA A 224 -22.15 13.33 18.85
C ALA A 224 -23.31 12.31 18.82
N VAL A 225 -24.45 12.65 18.22
CA VAL A 225 -25.56 11.71 18.00
C VAL A 225 -25.14 10.61 17.02
N HIS A 226 -24.46 10.96 15.92
CA HIS A 226 -23.98 9.97 14.96
C HIS A 226 -22.88 9.08 15.56
N ALA A 227 -21.93 9.64 16.30
CA ALA A 227 -20.89 8.89 16.98
C ALA A 227 -21.48 7.88 17.99
N ARG A 228 -22.45 8.30 18.81
CA ARG A 228 -23.15 7.38 19.73
C ARG A 228 -23.83 6.24 18.99
N ARG A 229 -24.56 6.55 17.91
CA ARG A 229 -25.23 5.53 17.08
C ARG A 229 -24.22 4.52 16.56
N TRP A 230 -23.08 4.97 16.03
CA TRP A 230 -22.07 4.06 15.48
C TRP A 230 -21.33 3.26 16.56
N LEU A 231 -21.05 3.83 17.73
CA LEU A 231 -20.51 3.08 18.88
C LEU A 231 -21.46 1.95 19.33
N GLU A 232 -22.77 2.13 19.19
CA GLU A 232 -23.75 1.08 19.49
C GLU A 232 -23.83 0.00 18.40
N ARG A 233 -23.54 0.33 17.14
CA ARG A 233 -23.71 -0.57 15.98
C ARG A 233 -22.43 -1.29 15.57
N GLN A 234 -21.30 -0.59 15.62
CA GLN A 234 -19.98 -1.08 15.23
C GLN A 234 -18.91 -0.57 16.22
N PRO A 235 -18.99 -0.95 17.52
CA PRO A 235 -17.99 -0.54 18.52
C PRO A 235 -16.58 -1.00 18.13
N GLU A 236 -16.44 -2.12 17.42
CA GLU A 236 -15.16 -2.64 16.94
C GLU A 236 -14.47 -1.73 15.92
N GLY A 237 -15.20 -0.78 15.35
CA GLY A 237 -14.68 0.20 14.39
C GLY A 237 -14.03 1.42 15.03
N PHE A 238 -14.07 1.55 16.36
CA PHE A 238 -13.56 2.72 17.06
C PHE A 238 -12.19 2.45 17.66
N PHE A 239 -11.31 3.43 17.48
CA PHE A 239 -9.95 3.42 18.00
C PHE A 239 -9.67 4.72 18.74
N VAL A 240 -8.88 4.63 19.80
CA VAL A 240 -8.47 5.77 20.61
C VAL A 240 -6.95 5.85 20.67
N LEU A 241 -6.44 7.07 20.76
CA LEU A 241 -5.08 7.32 21.18
C LEU A 241 -5.13 7.86 22.60
N ARG A 242 -4.23 7.40 23.46
CA ARG A 242 -4.15 7.84 24.85
C ARG A 242 -2.91 8.69 25.09
N ASP A 243 -3.04 9.68 25.96
CA ASP A 243 -1.87 10.35 26.54
C ASP A 243 -1.25 9.49 27.65
N THR A 244 -0.07 9.89 28.14
CA THR A 244 0.68 9.16 29.16
C THR A 244 -0.08 8.98 30.49
N ASP A 245 -1.09 9.80 30.75
CA ASP A 245 -1.96 9.72 31.91
C ASP A 245 -3.18 8.80 31.70
N GLY A 246 -3.31 8.18 30.52
CA GLY A 246 -4.39 7.28 30.14
C GLY A 246 -5.65 7.97 29.60
N SER A 247 -5.68 9.31 29.58
CA SER A 247 -6.81 10.07 29.01
C SER A 247 -6.86 9.92 27.48
N ILE A 248 -8.06 10.02 26.91
CA ILE A 248 -8.25 9.92 25.44
C ILE A 248 -7.77 11.22 24.81
N ARG A 249 -6.68 11.13 24.06
CA ARG A 249 -6.12 12.21 23.25
C ARG A 249 -6.88 12.38 21.94
N GLY A 250 -7.27 11.29 21.30
CA GLY A 250 -7.93 11.34 20.01
C GLY A 250 -8.74 10.10 19.71
N VAL A 251 -9.63 10.22 18.73
CA VAL A 251 -10.54 9.15 18.30
C VAL A 251 -10.59 9.03 16.78
N LEU A 252 -10.59 7.77 16.33
CA LEU A 252 -10.77 7.37 14.95
C LEU A 252 -11.97 6.41 14.85
N GLY A 253 -12.88 6.67 13.92
CA GLY A 253 -14.06 5.84 13.66
C GLY A 253 -14.04 5.28 12.26
N LEU A 254 -13.76 3.99 12.11
CA LEU A 254 -13.69 3.24 10.86
C LEU A 254 -14.91 2.31 10.78
N LEU A 255 -15.80 2.57 9.82
CA LEU A 255 -17.07 1.87 9.69
C LEU A 255 -17.10 1.02 8.42
N GLU A 256 -17.69 -0.16 8.50
CA GLU A 256 -17.98 -1.02 7.36
C GLU A 256 -19.45 -0.86 6.97
N LEU A 257 -19.72 -0.06 5.93
CA LEU A 257 -21.07 0.29 5.50
C LEU A 257 -21.83 -0.93 4.94
N SER A 258 -21.13 -1.89 4.35
CA SER A 258 -21.74 -3.14 3.84
C SER A 258 -22.36 -4.00 4.95
N ARG A 259 -21.89 -3.88 6.20
CA ARG A 259 -22.48 -4.55 7.38
C ARG A 259 -23.55 -3.73 8.08
N ALA A 260 -23.68 -2.45 7.75
CA ALA A 260 -24.65 -1.56 8.37
C ALA A 260 -26.05 -1.75 7.77
N SER A 261 -27.09 -1.54 8.58
CA SER A 261 -28.45 -1.55 8.07
C SER A 261 -28.71 -0.33 7.15
N PRO A 262 -29.60 -0.43 6.15
CA PRO A 262 -29.98 0.71 5.31
C PRO A 262 -30.58 1.89 6.10
N GLU A 263 -31.07 1.64 7.32
CA GLU A 263 -31.52 2.70 8.22
C GLU A 263 -30.33 3.44 8.85
N ASP A 264 -29.35 2.72 9.37
CA ASP A 264 -28.15 3.31 9.97
C ASP A 264 -27.35 4.12 8.94
N VAL A 265 -27.18 3.59 7.72
CA VAL A 265 -26.51 4.31 6.62
C VAL A 265 -27.25 5.59 6.24
N ARG A 266 -28.59 5.61 6.27
CA ARG A 266 -29.35 6.82 5.92
C ARG A 266 -29.38 7.87 7.03
N ALA A 267 -29.16 7.44 8.28
CA ALA A 267 -29.25 8.28 9.47
C ALA A 267 -28.04 9.22 9.63
N ASP A 268 -26.86 8.86 9.14
CA ASP A 268 -25.67 9.71 9.16
C ASP A 268 -25.42 10.32 7.77
N PRO A 269 -25.39 11.66 7.62
CA PRO A 269 -25.17 12.33 6.33
C PRO A 269 -23.92 11.84 5.58
N ALA A 270 -22.84 11.53 6.30
CA ALA A 270 -21.58 11.09 5.70
C ALA A 270 -21.70 9.69 5.08
N THR A 271 -22.25 8.74 5.82
CA THR A 271 -22.37 7.35 5.36
C THR A 271 -23.41 7.24 4.24
N ARG A 272 -24.48 8.04 4.31
CA ARG A 272 -25.43 8.20 3.20
C ARG A 272 -24.74 8.73 1.95
N ALA A 273 -23.96 9.79 2.06
CA ALA A 273 -23.28 10.40 0.92
C ALA A 273 -22.27 9.43 0.28
N ALA A 274 -21.47 8.73 1.09
CA ALA A 274 -20.54 7.70 0.63
C ALA A 274 -21.27 6.54 -0.09
N TRP A 275 -22.34 6.02 0.52
CA TRP A 275 -23.12 4.93 -0.05
C TRP A 275 -23.79 5.33 -1.37
N ASP A 276 -24.41 6.51 -1.43
CA ASP A 276 -25.05 7.01 -2.63
C ASP A 276 -24.03 7.29 -3.75
N PHE A 277 -22.82 7.77 -3.41
CA PHE A 277 -21.73 7.92 -4.39
C PHE A 277 -21.30 6.57 -4.95
N ALA A 278 -20.99 5.59 -4.10
CA ALA A 278 -20.61 4.24 -4.53
C ALA A 278 -21.68 3.64 -5.48
N ARG A 279 -22.97 3.73 -5.11
CA ARG A 279 -24.06 3.22 -5.96
C ARG A 279 -24.19 3.94 -7.30
N ARG A 280 -23.92 5.24 -7.37
CA ARG A 280 -24.06 6.00 -8.63
C ARG A 280 -22.86 5.81 -9.55
N THR A 281 -21.67 5.77 -8.98
CA THR A 281 -20.41 5.78 -9.74
C THR A 281 -20.05 4.37 -10.19
N ALA A 282 -20.03 3.40 -9.27
CA ALA A 282 -19.75 2.01 -9.59
C ALA A 282 -20.30 1.13 -8.46
N PRO A 283 -21.56 0.64 -8.58
CA PRO A 283 -22.21 -0.13 -7.52
C PRO A 283 -21.39 -1.34 -7.06
N SER A 284 -21.38 -1.61 -5.76
CA SER A 284 -20.75 -2.82 -5.20
C SER A 284 -21.54 -4.08 -5.56
N ARG A 285 -20.82 -5.16 -5.84
CA ARG A 285 -21.37 -6.49 -6.13
C ARG A 285 -21.74 -7.21 -4.82
N PRO A 286 -22.58 -8.26 -4.87
CA PRO A 286 -22.80 -9.11 -3.70
C PRO A 286 -21.48 -9.65 -3.15
N GLY A 287 -21.23 -9.48 -1.86
CA GLY A 287 -19.99 -9.90 -1.19
C GLY A 287 -18.87 -8.86 -1.20
N GLU A 288 -19.01 -7.74 -1.92
CA GLU A 288 -18.05 -6.63 -1.87
C GLU A 288 -18.30 -5.70 -0.67
N CYS A 289 -17.21 -5.18 -0.12
CA CYS A 289 -17.23 -4.33 1.07
C CYS A 289 -17.12 -2.85 0.69
N VAL A 290 -17.88 -1.99 1.37
CA VAL A 290 -17.74 -0.53 1.33
C VAL A 290 -17.42 -0.07 2.74
N ALA A 291 -16.35 0.70 2.89
CA ALA A 291 -15.89 1.21 4.19
C ALA A 291 -15.71 2.73 4.19
N ILE A 292 -15.77 3.33 5.38
CA ILE A 292 -15.53 4.75 5.57
C ILE A 292 -14.76 5.01 6.87
N THR A 293 -13.74 5.85 6.81
CA THR A 293 -13.18 6.53 8.00
C THR A 293 -14.00 7.79 8.23
N ARG A 294 -14.92 7.72 9.20
CA ARG A 294 -15.98 8.70 9.46
C ARG A 294 -15.61 9.75 10.50
N ILE A 295 -14.85 9.36 11.52
CA ILE A 295 -14.49 10.21 12.65
C ILE A 295 -12.97 10.28 12.71
N VAL A 296 -12.43 11.49 12.72
CA VAL A 296 -11.01 11.78 12.87
C VAL A 296 -10.87 13.04 13.71
N ILE A 297 -10.53 12.87 14.99
CA ILE A 297 -10.49 13.96 15.96
C ILE A 297 -9.30 13.79 16.90
N ASP A 298 -8.35 14.70 16.81
CA ASP A 298 -7.41 14.99 17.89
C ASP A 298 -8.01 16.04 18.85
N SER A 299 -7.85 15.85 20.15
CA SER A 299 -8.40 16.77 21.17
C SER A 299 -7.74 18.15 21.17
N ALA A 300 -6.47 18.25 20.79
CA ALA A 300 -5.74 19.52 20.75
C ALA A 300 -5.78 20.14 19.35
N ASP A 301 -5.55 19.32 18.33
CA ASP A 301 -5.27 19.80 16.97
C ASP A 301 -6.39 19.49 15.97
N TYR A 302 -7.45 18.81 16.40
CA TYR A 302 -8.55 18.33 15.55
C TYR A 302 -8.03 17.50 14.36
N GLN A 303 -8.02 18.09 13.16
CA GLN A 303 -7.56 17.46 11.92
C GLN A 303 -6.28 18.12 11.36
N ASN A 304 -5.57 18.90 12.18
CA ASN A 304 -4.23 19.40 11.86
C ASN A 304 -3.16 18.32 12.18
N PRO A 305 -1.92 18.46 11.67
CA PRO A 305 -0.85 17.50 11.97
C PRO A 305 -0.74 17.21 13.46
N SER A 306 -0.87 15.94 13.83
CA SER A 306 -0.97 15.47 15.22
C SER A 306 -0.74 13.95 15.29
N PRO A 307 -0.50 13.39 16.49
CA PRO A 307 -0.38 11.94 16.66
C PRO A 307 -1.63 11.20 16.15
N THR A 308 -2.83 11.75 16.38
CA THR A 308 -4.08 11.14 15.91
C THR A 308 -4.17 11.13 14.39
N MET A 309 -3.79 12.23 13.72
CA MET A 309 -3.75 12.28 12.26
C MET A 309 -2.73 11.29 11.68
N ASN A 310 -1.60 11.09 12.36
CA ASN A 310 -0.60 10.10 11.96
C ASN A 310 -1.12 8.66 12.01
N SER A 311 -2.08 8.35 12.88
CA SER A 311 -2.69 7.02 12.99
C SER A 311 -3.73 6.72 11.91
N VAL A 312 -4.28 7.72 11.23
CA VAL A 312 -5.24 7.52 10.12
C VAL A 312 -4.68 6.58 9.06
N PRO A 313 -3.52 6.85 8.42
CA PRO A 313 -2.96 5.93 7.43
C PRO A 313 -2.60 4.56 7.98
N VAL A 314 -2.28 4.46 9.28
CA VAL A 314 -1.98 3.18 9.94
C VAL A 314 -3.21 2.28 9.91
N LEU A 315 -4.34 2.80 10.38
CA LEU A 315 -5.59 2.05 10.45
C LEU A 315 -6.22 1.83 9.07
N THR A 316 -6.15 2.81 8.15
CA THR A 316 -6.73 2.64 6.82
C THR A 316 -5.93 1.64 5.98
N PHE A 317 -4.60 1.65 6.02
CA PHE A 317 -3.81 0.62 5.34
C PHE A 317 -4.05 -0.76 5.95
N GLN A 318 -4.14 -0.86 7.28
CA GLN A 318 -4.48 -2.13 7.92
C GLN A 318 -5.85 -2.65 7.45
N ARG A 319 -6.84 -1.77 7.31
CA ARG A 319 -8.14 -2.11 6.71
C ARG A 319 -7.99 -2.56 5.25
N TYR A 320 -7.17 -1.91 4.44
CA TYR A 320 -6.98 -2.27 3.03
C TYR A 320 -6.42 -3.68 2.88
N PHE A 321 -5.50 -4.07 3.76
CA PHE A 321 -4.87 -5.39 3.72
C PHE A 321 -5.74 -6.48 4.35
N THR A 322 -6.56 -6.16 5.34
CA THR A 322 -7.30 -7.17 6.12
C THR A 322 -8.77 -7.31 5.73
N LEU A 323 -9.39 -6.32 5.09
CA LEU A 323 -10.79 -6.39 4.69
C LEU A 323 -10.93 -7.04 3.30
N PRO A 324 -11.40 -8.30 3.20
CA PRO A 324 -11.52 -8.99 1.93
C PRO A 324 -12.56 -8.31 1.04
N HIS A 325 -12.32 -8.33 -0.27
CA HIS A 325 -13.24 -7.82 -1.29
C HIS A 325 -13.66 -6.34 -1.07
N LEU A 326 -12.77 -5.52 -0.51
CA LEU A 326 -12.95 -4.08 -0.43
C LEU A 326 -13.15 -3.50 -1.84
N SER A 327 -14.33 -2.94 -2.09
CA SER A 327 -14.67 -2.26 -3.34
C SER A 327 -14.43 -0.77 -3.26
N TRP A 328 -14.93 -0.13 -2.20
CA TRP A 328 -14.80 1.30 -1.99
C TRP A 328 -14.31 1.58 -0.58
N ASP A 329 -13.33 2.47 -0.48
CA ASP A 329 -12.98 3.12 0.77
C ASP A 329 -13.20 4.62 0.68
N PHE A 330 -13.74 5.18 1.76
CA PHE A 330 -13.97 6.62 1.89
C PHE A 330 -13.26 7.18 3.12
N LEU A 331 -12.78 8.41 3.03
CA LEU A 331 -12.24 9.19 4.13
C LEU A 331 -13.00 10.51 4.23
N ALA A 332 -13.63 10.76 5.36
CA ALA A 332 -14.36 12.00 5.63
C ALA A 332 -13.49 13.00 6.38
N LEU A 333 -13.27 14.19 5.79
CA LEU A 333 -12.48 15.25 6.40
C LEU A 333 -13.19 16.60 6.30
N ALA A 334 -13.05 17.41 7.34
CA ALA A 334 -13.56 18.77 7.39
C ALA A 334 -12.68 19.70 6.54
N GLU A 335 -13.29 20.81 6.09
CA GLU A 335 -12.62 21.83 5.26
C GLU A 335 -12.01 21.19 3.99
N PRO A 336 -12.81 20.52 3.15
CA PRO A 336 -12.31 19.60 2.12
C PRO A 336 -11.37 20.22 1.09
N ASP A 337 -11.50 21.53 0.83
CA ASP A 337 -10.66 22.22 -0.16
C ASP A 337 -9.17 22.18 0.18
N ARG A 338 -8.81 22.17 1.48
CA ARG A 338 -7.39 22.14 1.91
C ARG A 338 -6.69 20.81 1.63
N TRP A 339 -7.46 19.77 1.31
CA TRP A 339 -6.98 18.40 1.16
C TRP A 339 -6.88 17.92 -0.30
N ASN A 340 -7.46 18.67 -1.24
CA ASN A 340 -7.59 18.24 -2.64
C ASN A 340 -6.24 17.89 -3.29
N GLU A 341 -5.25 18.78 -3.19
CA GLU A 341 -3.91 18.55 -3.76
C GLU A 341 -3.22 17.37 -3.10
N TYR A 342 -3.35 17.24 -1.79
CA TYR A 342 -2.74 16.17 -1.02
C TYR A 342 -3.25 14.79 -1.44
N PHE A 343 -4.57 14.59 -1.43
CA PHE A 343 -5.13 13.29 -1.77
C PHE A 343 -5.12 12.98 -3.27
N ALA A 344 -4.98 13.99 -4.14
CA ALA A 344 -4.72 13.75 -5.56
C ALA A 344 -3.37 13.03 -5.76
N VAL A 345 -2.31 13.42 -5.04
CA VAL A 345 -1.01 12.75 -5.11
C VAL A 345 -1.11 11.30 -4.60
N ALA A 346 -1.93 11.05 -3.58
CA ALA A 346 -2.18 9.74 -3.02
C ALA A 346 -3.19 8.89 -3.81
N ASP A 347 -3.62 9.32 -5.00
CA ASP A 347 -4.64 8.63 -5.82
C ASP A 347 -5.94 8.32 -5.05
N LEU A 348 -6.32 9.24 -4.16
CA LEU A 348 -7.50 9.19 -3.29
C LEU A 348 -8.42 10.40 -3.57
N PRO A 349 -8.85 10.65 -4.82
CA PRO A 349 -9.48 11.91 -5.21
C PRO A 349 -10.76 12.21 -4.41
N ARG A 350 -11.13 13.50 -4.36
CA ARG A 350 -12.40 13.93 -3.80
C ARG A 350 -13.56 13.31 -4.60
N ALA A 351 -14.49 12.70 -3.89
CA ALA A 351 -15.72 12.16 -4.43
C ALA A 351 -16.69 13.32 -4.75
N GLU A 352 -16.56 13.87 -5.96
CA GLU A 352 -17.34 15.03 -6.40
C GLU A 352 -18.85 14.82 -6.21
N GLY A 353 -19.52 15.79 -5.61
CA GLY A 353 -20.96 15.73 -5.30
C GLY A 353 -21.33 14.78 -4.14
N ALA A 354 -20.35 14.28 -3.38
CA ALA A 354 -20.56 13.49 -2.16
C ALA A 354 -20.18 14.24 -0.88
N ASP A 355 -19.87 15.54 -1.00
CA ASP A 355 -19.70 16.43 0.13
C ASP A 355 -20.96 16.51 0.99
N PHE A 356 -20.78 16.77 2.29
CA PHE A 356 -21.89 16.85 3.23
C PHE A 356 -21.63 17.84 4.37
N THR A 357 -22.67 18.15 5.12
CA THR A 357 -22.63 19.05 6.27
C THR A 357 -23.28 18.37 7.47
N VAL A 358 -22.70 18.55 8.65
CA VAL A 358 -23.27 18.16 9.95
C VAL A 358 -23.08 19.35 10.89
N GLY A 359 -24.16 19.85 11.49
CA GLY A 359 -24.15 21.14 12.17
C GLY A 359 -23.59 22.26 11.27
N ASP A 360 -22.60 22.99 11.78
CA ASP A 360 -21.94 24.10 11.08
C ASP A 360 -20.69 23.67 10.29
N ARG A 361 -20.33 22.38 10.29
CA ARG A 361 -19.10 21.87 9.67
C ARG A 361 -19.37 21.25 8.31
N HIS A 362 -18.59 21.67 7.32
CA HIS A 362 -18.58 21.11 5.97
C HIS A 362 -17.45 20.09 5.82
N TYR A 363 -17.82 18.90 5.35
CA TYR A 363 -16.92 17.79 5.08
C TYR A 363 -16.93 17.43 3.59
N GLY A 364 -15.80 16.92 3.12
CA GLY A 364 -15.71 16.21 1.85
C GLY A 364 -15.33 14.76 2.05
N LEU A 365 -15.69 13.95 1.07
CA LEU A 365 -15.32 12.55 0.99
C LEU A 365 -14.19 12.38 -0.02
N PHE A 366 -13.15 11.68 0.38
CA PHE A 366 -12.05 11.25 -0.49
C PHE A 366 -12.14 9.75 -0.65
N ALA A 367 -12.06 9.24 -1.88
CA ALA A 367 -12.45 7.86 -2.15
C ALA A 367 -11.53 7.15 -3.13
N HIS A 368 -11.39 5.84 -2.94
CA HIS A 368 -10.73 4.95 -3.90
C HIS A 368 -11.61 3.72 -4.17
N ASP A 369 -11.68 3.35 -5.45
CA ASP A 369 -12.33 2.11 -5.90
C ASP A 369 -11.26 1.04 -6.11
N PHE A 370 -11.09 0.16 -5.12
CA PHE A 370 -10.06 -0.90 -5.10
C PHE A 370 -10.33 -2.04 -6.09
N ARG A 371 -11.41 -1.96 -6.87
CA ARG A 371 -11.60 -2.85 -8.03
C ARG A 371 -10.88 -2.34 -9.26
N ARG A 372 -10.52 -1.06 -9.30
CA ARG A 372 -9.74 -0.44 -10.38
C ARG A 372 -8.29 -0.87 -10.33
N ARG A 373 -7.73 -0.87 -9.12
CA ARG A 373 -6.39 -1.32 -8.78
C ARG A 373 -6.48 -1.97 -7.42
N ASP A 374 -5.87 -3.14 -7.28
CA ASP A 374 -5.74 -3.72 -5.94
C ASP A 374 -4.79 -2.88 -5.08
N VAL A 375 -4.75 -3.17 -3.78
CA VAL A 375 -4.03 -2.34 -2.81
C VAL A 375 -2.54 -2.25 -3.13
N ASP A 376 -1.93 -3.35 -3.58
CA ASP A 376 -0.50 -3.39 -3.89
C ASP A 376 -0.16 -2.62 -5.18
N GLU A 377 -1.02 -2.71 -6.21
CA GLU A 377 -0.90 -1.91 -7.43
C GLU A 377 -1.09 -0.42 -7.13
N TRP A 378 -2.12 -0.05 -6.34
CA TRP A 378 -2.36 1.32 -5.92
C TRP A 378 -1.17 1.90 -5.15
N LEU A 379 -0.61 1.17 -4.20
CA LEU A 379 0.55 1.60 -3.44
C LEU A 379 1.80 1.77 -4.31
N THR A 380 1.98 0.92 -5.32
CA THR A 380 3.06 1.05 -6.31
C THR A 380 2.91 2.36 -7.09
N VAL A 381 1.71 2.67 -7.57
CA VAL A 381 1.43 3.94 -8.29
C VAL A 381 1.68 5.16 -7.41
N VAL A 382 1.17 5.14 -6.17
CA VAL A 382 1.39 6.24 -5.21
C VAL A 382 2.89 6.40 -4.91
N THR A 383 3.61 5.29 -4.78
CA THR A 383 5.08 5.27 -4.61
C THR A 383 5.79 5.91 -5.79
N ASP A 384 5.48 5.48 -7.01
CA ASP A 384 6.11 5.99 -8.21
C ASP A 384 5.83 7.49 -8.44
N ARG A 385 4.59 7.93 -8.15
CA ARG A 385 4.22 9.36 -8.19
C ARG A 385 5.00 10.16 -7.16
N ALA A 386 5.13 9.66 -5.93
CA ALA A 386 5.93 10.29 -4.88
C ALA A 386 7.40 10.46 -5.29
N LEU A 387 7.94 9.46 -5.98
CA LEU A 387 9.33 9.40 -6.42
C LEU A 387 9.61 10.21 -7.70
N ALA A 388 8.59 10.54 -8.49
CA ALA A 388 8.77 11.13 -9.82
C ALA A 388 9.21 12.61 -9.83
N GLN A 389 9.25 13.30 -8.67
CA GLN A 389 9.61 14.74 -8.53
C GLN A 389 9.42 15.58 -9.80
N GLY A 390 8.15 15.75 -10.12
CA GLY A 390 7.62 16.52 -11.22
C GLY A 390 6.13 16.26 -11.14
N HIS A 391 5.31 17.31 -11.10
CA HIS A 391 3.86 17.14 -11.12
C HIS A 391 3.50 16.42 -12.42
N SER A 392 3.42 15.09 -12.38
CA SER A 392 2.63 14.35 -13.33
C SER A 392 1.20 14.80 -13.05
N GLY A 393 0.69 15.65 -13.94
CA GLY A 393 -0.74 15.92 -14.01
C GLY A 393 -1.51 14.59 -14.02
N PRO A 394 -2.82 14.63 -13.71
CA PRO A 394 -3.62 13.41 -13.57
C PRO A 394 -3.31 12.46 -14.72
N GLU A 395 -2.82 11.26 -14.37
CA GLU A 395 -2.60 10.21 -15.36
C GLU A 395 -3.87 10.05 -16.18
N PRO A 396 -3.76 9.74 -17.48
CA PRO A 396 -4.92 9.47 -18.30
C PRO A 396 -5.78 8.45 -17.56
N THR A 397 -7.02 8.84 -17.28
CA THR A 397 -8.03 8.01 -16.61
C THR A 397 -7.95 6.59 -17.18
N MET A 398 -7.34 5.66 -16.44
CA MET A 398 -7.33 4.25 -16.84
C MET A 398 -8.78 3.87 -17.05
N SER A 399 -9.13 3.50 -18.27
CA SER A 399 -10.51 3.15 -18.63
C SER A 399 -10.94 2.05 -17.67
N LEU A 400 -12.02 2.29 -16.92
CA LEU A 400 -12.59 1.29 -16.03
C LEU A 400 -12.79 0.01 -16.84
N PRO A 401 -12.35 -1.16 -16.35
CA PRO A 401 -12.77 -2.39 -16.95
C PRO A 401 -14.30 -2.43 -16.97
N LEU A 402 -14.89 -2.70 -18.13
CA LEU A 402 -16.32 -2.80 -18.33
C LEU A 402 -16.88 -3.85 -17.36
N ALA A 403 -17.68 -3.38 -16.40
CA ALA A 403 -18.37 -4.24 -15.45
C ALA A 403 -19.64 -4.81 -16.10
N LEU A 404 -19.55 -6.04 -16.60
CA LEU A 404 -20.70 -6.78 -17.12
C LEU A 404 -21.43 -7.51 -15.99
N SER A 405 -22.76 -7.56 -16.04
CA SER A 405 -23.52 -8.50 -15.21
C SER A 405 -23.20 -9.95 -15.60
N GLU A 406 -23.44 -10.92 -14.71
CA GLU A 406 -23.22 -12.36 -15.01
C GLU A 406 -23.89 -12.80 -16.31
N LYS A 407 -25.10 -12.29 -16.58
CA LYS A 407 -25.86 -12.59 -17.79
C LYS A 407 -25.19 -12.00 -19.04
N GLU A 408 -24.81 -10.73 -19.00
CA GLU A 408 -24.13 -10.06 -20.11
C GLU A 408 -22.76 -10.67 -20.39
N PHE A 409 -22.03 -11.03 -19.33
CA PHE A 409 -20.75 -11.72 -19.41
C PHE A 409 -20.92 -13.09 -20.07
N ALA A 410 -21.91 -13.89 -19.64
CA ALA A 410 -22.20 -15.18 -20.23
C ALA A 410 -22.58 -15.08 -21.72
N GLU A 411 -23.33 -14.05 -22.11
CA GLU A 411 -23.65 -13.77 -23.52
C GLU A 411 -22.39 -13.37 -24.31
N ALA A 412 -21.54 -12.51 -23.74
CA ALA A 412 -20.28 -12.09 -24.36
C ALA A 412 -19.32 -13.28 -24.58
N VAL A 413 -19.22 -14.21 -23.62
CA VAL A 413 -18.45 -15.47 -23.75
C VAL A 413 -19.01 -16.34 -24.87
N ARG A 414 -20.34 -16.52 -24.95
CA ARG A 414 -20.97 -17.32 -26.01
C ARG A 414 -20.68 -16.74 -27.40
N ASN A 415 -20.77 -15.42 -27.54
CA ASN A 415 -20.44 -14.73 -28.79
C ASN A 415 -18.94 -14.89 -29.11
N ALA A 416 -18.06 -14.75 -28.12
CA ALA A 416 -16.62 -14.91 -28.31
C ALA A 416 -16.23 -16.34 -28.72
N LEU A 417 -16.89 -17.37 -28.17
CA LEU A 417 -16.69 -18.76 -28.57
C LEU A 417 -17.11 -18.99 -30.03
N HIS A 418 -18.23 -18.41 -30.46
CA HIS A 418 -18.68 -18.48 -31.84
C HIS A 418 -17.66 -17.82 -32.79
N ASP A 419 -17.11 -16.68 -32.36
CA ASP A 419 -16.20 -15.87 -33.15
C ASP A 419 -14.72 -16.20 -32.93
N LEU A 420 -14.40 -17.30 -32.23
CA LEU A 420 -13.05 -17.67 -31.78
C LEU A 420 -11.99 -17.72 -32.92
N ARG A 421 -12.43 -18.00 -34.16
CA ARG A 421 -11.59 -18.08 -35.37
C ARG A 421 -11.57 -16.79 -36.20
N ARG A 422 -12.22 -15.73 -35.73
CA ARG A 422 -12.44 -14.45 -36.43
C ARG A 422 -11.88 -13.30 -35.59
N PRO A 423 -10.57 -12.99 -35.70
CA PRO A 423 -9.93 -11.91 -34.94
C PRO A 423 -10.63 -10.55 -35.11
N ASP A 424 -11.20 -10.31 -36.30
CA ASP A 424 -11.98 -9.12 -36.66
C ASP A 424 -13.28 -8.96 -35.86
N LEU A 425 -13.87 -10.06 -35.40
CA LEU A 425 -15.10 -10.06 -34.59
C LEU A 425 -14.78 -10.11 -33.09
N LEU A 426 -13.72 -10.83 -32.70
CA LEU A 426 -13.22 -10.83 -31.32
C LEU A 426 -12.80 -9.42 -30.87
N SER A 427 -12.25 -8.60 -31.77
CA SER A 427 -11.88 -7.20 -31.47
C SER A 427 -13.04 -6.30 -31.07
N ARG A 428 -14.28 -6.74 -31.27
CA ARG A 428 -15.50 -6.00 -30.90
C ARG A 428 -16.20 -6.59 -29.67
N ASN A 429 -15.63 -7.66 -29.09
CA ASN A 429 -16.27 -8.35 -27.98
C ASN A 429 -16.09 -7.56 -26.67
N PRO A 430 -17.16 -7.34 -25.88
CA PRO A 430 -17.08 -6.63 -24.60
C PRO A 430 -16.08 -7.22 -23.59
N LEU A 431 -15.75 -8.52 -23.69
CA LEU A 431 -14.76 -9.19 -22.83
C LEU A 431 -13.34 -8.60 -22.94
N LEU A 432 -13.03 -7.87 -24.02
CA LEU A 432 -11.75 -7.18 -24.14
C LEU A 432 -11.54 -6.10 -23.08
N HIS A 433 -12.62 -5.61 -22.51
CA HIS A 433 -12.60 -4.55 -21.51
C HIS A 433 -12.90 -5.08 -20.11
N THR A 434 -13.07 -6.39 -19.88
CA THR A 434 -13.37 -6.91 -18.54
C THR A 434 -12.09 -7.09 -17.71
N ARG A 435 -12.23 -7.20 -16.38
CA ARG A 435 -11.09 -7.25 -15.44
C ARG A 435 -10.15 -8.41 -15.74
N VAL A 436 -10.69 -9.59 -16.06
CA VAL A 436 -9.92 -10.79 -16.38
C VAL A 436 -8.98 -10.62 -17.58
N LEU A 437 -9.34 -9.77 -18.55
CA LEU A 437 -8.47 -9.45 -19.69
C LEU A 437 -7.50 -8.33 -19.36
N HIS A 438 -7.94 -7.27 -18.66
CA HIS A 438 -7.07 -6.18 -18.24
C HIS A 438 -5.90 -6.66 -17.34
N LYS A 439 -6.09 -7.68 -16.49
CA LYS A 439 -4.99 -8.26 -15.71
C LYS A 439 -3.96 -9.04 -16.53
N ARG A 440 -4.31 -9.46 -17.75
CA ARG A 440 -3.49 -10.33 -18.62
C ARG A 440 -2.94 -9.61 -19.86
N SER A 441 -3.35 -8.36 -20.08
CA SER A 441 -2.95 -7.49 -21.20
C SER A 441 -2.48 -6.13 -20.67
N SER A 442 -1.74 -5.37 -21.46
CA SER A 442 -1.46 -3.97 -21.10
C SER A 442 -2.76 -3.14 -21.14
N PRO A 443 -3.00 -2.21 -20.19
CA PRO A 443 -4.26 -1.44 -20.10
C PRO A 443 -4.63 -0.66 -21.37
N ASP A 444 -3.62 -0.28 -22.16
CA ASP A 444 -3.76 0.62 -23.31
C ASP A 444 -3.95 -0.10 -24.66
N ASP A 445 -3.87 -1.44 -24.71
CA ASP A 445 -4.02 -2.21 -25.94
C ASP A 445 -4.77 -3.55 -25.73
N PRO A 446 -6.11 -3.54 -25.76
CA PRO A 446 -6.92 -4.75 -25.64
C PRO A 446 -6.71 -5.67 -26.85
N ASP A 447 -5.89 -6.70 -26.69
CA ASP A 447 -5.48 -7.60 -27.77
C ASP A 447 -6.43 -8.82 -27.93
N PRO A 448 -7.12 -8.97 -29.09
CA PRO A 448 -7.95 -10.14 -29.41
C PRO A 448 -7.19 -11.47 -29.36
N VAL A 449 -5.86 -11.46 -29.48
CA VAL A 449 -5.00 -12.64 -29.32
C VAL A 449 -5.06 -13.15 -27.88
N VAL A 450 -5.04 -12.25 -26.89
CA VAL A 450 -5.11 -12.60 -25.47
C VAL A 450 -6.50 -13.12 -25.11
N LEU A 451 -7.56 -12.49 -25.60
CA LEU A 451 -8.94 -12.98 -25.41
C LEU A 451 -9.09 -14.40 -25.99
N ARG A 452 -8.56 -14.63 -27.19
CA ARG A 452 -8.58 -15.96 -27.82
C ARG A 452 -7.78 -16.99 -27.03
N ALA A 453 -6.64 -16.61 -26.45
CA ALA A 453 -5.83 -17.49 -25.61
C ALA A 453 -6.58 -17.86 -24.32
N LEU A 454 -7.20 -16.89 -23.66
CA LEU A 454 -8.00 -17.12 -22.45
C LEU A 454 -9.19 -18.05 -22.71
N LEU A 455 -9.90 -17.86 -23.82
CA LEU A 455 -11.00 -18.76 -24.20
C LEU A 455 -10.51 -20.20 -24.45
N ARG A 456 -9.30 -20.39 -25.00
CA ARG A 456 -8.72 -21.72 -25.17
C ARG A 456 -8.35 -22.35 -23.85
N GLU A 457 -7.74 -21.60 -22.95
CA GLU A 457 -7.43 -22.06 -21.59
C GLU A 457 -8.69 -22.51 -20.84
N ALA A 458 -9.78 -21.74 -20.94
CA ALA A 458 -11.07 -22.09 -20.35
C ALA A 458 -11.70 -23.35 -20.98
N ILE A 459 -11.47 -23.61 -22.27
CA ILE A 459 -11.90 -24.85 -22.93
C ILE A 459 -11.04 -26.02 -22.47
N ASP A 460 -9.72 -25.83 -22.43
CA ASP A 460 -8.75 -26.87 -22.05
C ASP A 460 -8.91 -27.27 -20.57
N SER A 461 -9.40 -26.37 -19.71
CA SER A 461 -9.72 -26.68 -18.32
C SER A 461 -10.78 -27.79 -18.18
N LEU A 462 -11.67 -27.96 -19.16
CA LEU A 462 -12.64 -29.08 -19.18
C LEU A 462 -11.97 -30.46 -19.31
N ALA A 463 -10.75 -30.52 -19.85
CA ALA A 463 -9.99 -31.76 -19.97
C ALA A 463 -9.32 -32.19 -18.65
N SER A 464 -9.36 -31.34 -17.61
CA SER A 464 -8.77 -31.65 -16.30
C SER A 464 -9.55 -32.70 -15.49
N ASP A 465 -10.87 -32.84 -15.72
CA ASP A 465 -11.69 -33.90 -15.12
C ASP A 465 -12.08 -34.95 -16.20
N PRO A 466 -11.73 -36.23 -16.03
CA PRO A 466 -12.15 -37.31 -16.93
C PRO A 466 -13.67 -37.39 -17.18
N ARG A 467 -14.49 -36.88 -16.25
CA ARG A 467 -15.96 -36.83 -16.39
C ARG A 467 -16.41 -35.80 -17.43
N ASP A 468 -15.61 -34.77 -17.66
CA ASP A 468 -15.90 -33.65 -18.56
C ASP A 468 -15.26 -33.78 -19.94
N ASP A 469 -14.51 -34.86 -20.22
CA ASP A 469 -13.93 -35.18 -21.54
C ASP A 469 -14.99 -35.12 -22.68
N LYS A 470 -16.21 -35.57 -22.40
CA LYS A 470 -17.32 -35.50 -23.37
C LYS A 470 -17.77 -34.06 -23.66
N LEU A 471 -17.69 -33.18 -22.66
CA LEU A 471 -17.98 -31.75 -22.79
C LEU A 471 -16.87 -31.06 -23.57
N PHE A 472 -15.61 -31.32 -23.20
CA PHE A 472 -14.42 -30.84 -23.91
C PHE A 472 -14.50 -31.18 -25.41
N ARG A 473 -14.69 -32.46 -25.76
CA ARG A 473 -14.77 -32.90 -27.16
C ARG A 473 -15.88 -32.20 -27.95
N ALA A 474 -17.03 -31.96 -27.32
CA ALA A 474 -18.13 -31.24 -27.96
C ALA A 474 -17.77 -29.77 -28.22
N VAL A 475 -17.20 -29.08 -27.22
CA VAL A 475 -16.81 -27.66 -27.31
C VAL A 475 -15.64 -27.47 -28.29
N ASP A 476 -14.56 -28.26 -28.16
CA ASP A 476 -13.38 -28.23 -29.03
C ASP A 476 -13.75 -28.47 -30.50
N ARG A 477 -14.56 -29.51 -30.78
CA ARG A 477 -14.98 -29.82 -32.15
C ARG A 477 -15.80 -28.70 -32.79
N THR A 478 -16.55 -27.96 -31.97
CA THR A 478 -17.46 -26.89 -32.42
C THR A 478 -16.71 -25.58 -32.67
N TYR A 479 -15.97 -25.11 -31.67
CA TYR A 479 -15.40 -23.76 -31.65
C TYR A 479 -13.91 -23.72 -31.98
N VAL A 480 -13.12 -24.71 -31.59
CA VAL A 480 -11.66 -24.72 -31.83
C VAL A 480 -11.34 -25.33 -33.19
N ARG A 481 -11.65 -26.61 -33.40
CA ARG A 481 -11.37 -27.33 -34.67
C ARG A 481 -12.35 -26.97 -35.79
N GLY A 482 -13.49 -26.40 -35.44
CA GLY A 482 -14.53 -25.95 -36.37
C GLY A 482 -15.27 -27.06 -37.09
N ALA A 483 -16.60 -27.00 -37.04
CA ALA A 483 -17.47 -27.74 -37.94
C ALA A 483 -18.37 -26.75 -38.68
N ALA A 484 -18.73 -27.08 -39.93
CA ALA A 484 -19.62 -26.23 -40.72
C ALA A 484 -21.02 -26.14 -40.10
N THR A 485 -21.47 -27.21 -39.44
CA THR A 485 -22.71 -27.27 -38.67
C THR A 485 -22.52 -28.10 -37.39
N GLN A 486 -23.41 -27.92 -36.43
CA GLN A 486 -23.44 -28.71 -35.20
C GLN A 486 -23.73 -30.20 -35.48
N GLU A 487 -24.55 -30.52 -36.48
CA GLU A 487 -24.83 -31.89 -36.94
C GLU A 487 -23.57 -32.55 -37.50
N ALA A 488 -22.74 -31.82 -38.24
CA ALA A 488 -21.47 -32.32 -38.75
C ALA A 488 -20.46 -32.54 -37.61
N ALA A 489 -20.48 -31.71 -36.56
CA ALA A 489 -19.70 -31.93 -35.35
C ALA A 489 -20.15 -33.21 -34.62
N ALA A 490 -21.47 -33.40 -34.44
CA ALA A 490 -22.05 -34.58 -33.81
C ALA A 490 -21.69 -35.87 -34.57
N ALA A 491 -21.81 -35.86 -35.90
CA ALA A 491 -21.44 -37.00 -36.75
C ALA A 491 -19.95 -37.36 -36.62
N ARG A 492 -19.06 -36.36 -36.62
CA ARG A 492 -17.60 -36.58 -36.43
C ARG A 492 -17.25 -37.13 -35.06
N LEU A 493 -18.05 -36.84 -34.04
CA LEU A 493 -17.88 -37.37 -32.69
C LEU A 493 -18.57 -38.73 -32.49
N GLY A 494 -19.31 -39.22 -33.50
CA GLY A 494 -20.08 -40.46 -33.39
C GLY A 494 -21.25 -40.37 -32.42
N LEU A 495 -21.81 -39.17 -32.22
CA LEU A 495 -22.86 -38.92 -31.22
C LEU A 495 -24.22 -38.64 -31.89
N PRO A 496 -25.34 -39.11 -31.32
CA PRO A 496 -26.66 -38.60 -31.65
C PRO A 496 -26.71 -37.08 -31.44
N PHE A 497 -27.39 -36.35 -32.32
CA PHE A 497 -27.42 -34.89 -32.30
C PHE A 497 -27.94 -34.32 -30.96
N SER A 498 -28.96 -34.94 -30.36
CA SER A 498 -29.50 -34.56 -29.05
C SER A 498 -28.47 -34.71 -27.92
N THR A 499 -27.69 -35.79 -27.93
CA THR A 499 -26.61 -36.06 -26.98
C THR A 499 -25.48 -35.05 -27.13
N TYR A 500 -25.05 -34.80 -28.36
CA TYR A 500 -24.05 -33.77 -28.68
C TYR A 500 -24.51 -32.39 -28.18
N ARG A 501 -25.75 -31.98 -28.46
CA ARG A 501 -26.28 -30.67 -28.05
C ARG A 501 -26.29 -30.53 -26.52
N ARG A 502 -26.62 -31.60 -25.80
CA ARG A 502 -26.56 -31.63 -24.32
C ARG A 502 -25.12 -31.45 -23.82
N HIS A 503 -24.14 -32.13 -24.42
CA HIS A 503 -22.73 -31.97 -24.06
C HIS A 503 -22.20 -30.58 -24.39
N LEU A 504 -22.53 -30.05 -25.57
CA LEU A 504 -22.14 -28.70 -25.98
C LEU A 504 -22.70 -27.65 -25.01
N THR A 505 -24.00 -27.71 -24.70
CA THR A 505 -24.65 -26.75 -23.78
C THR A 505 -23.98 -26.78 -22.40
N ARG A 506 -23.78 -27.98 -21.83
CA ARG A 506 -23.13 -28.13 -20.52
C ARG A 506 -21.67 -27.69 -20.53
N GLY A 507 -20.93 -27.98 -21.60
CA GLY A 507 -19.55 -27.54 -21.76
C GLY A 507 -19.43 -26.02 -21.82
N VAL A 508 -20.29 -25.36 -22.61
CA VAL A 508 -20.35 -23.89 -22.66
C VAL A 508 -20.70 -23.30 -21.29
N THR A 509 -21.66 -23.89 -20.56
CA THR A 509 -21.97 -23.45 -19.19
C THR A 509 -20.76 -23.54 -18.25
N ARG A 510 -19.95 -24.60 -18.35
CA ARG A 510 -18.73 -24.75 -17.54
C ARG A 510 -17.63 -23.76 -17.92
N VAL A 511 -17.43 -23.50 -19.21
CA VAL A 511 -16.50 -22.46 -19.69
C VAL A 511 -16.92 -21.09 -19.17
N VAL A 512 -18.21 -20.76 -19.24
CA VAL A 512 -18.75 -19.50 -18.69
C VAL A 512 -18.50 -19.40 -17.19
N GLY A 513 -18.81 -20.45 -16.41
CA GLY A 513 -18.60 -20.45 -14.97
C GLY A 513 -17.12 -20.26 -14.59
N TRP A 514 -16.21 -20.98 -15.26
CA TRP A 514 -14.77 -20.85 -15.03
C TRP A 514 -14.24 -19.43 -15.30
N LEU A 515 -14.69 -18.82 -16.40
CA LEU A 515 -14.31 -17.43 -16.74
C LEU A 515 -14.97 -16.41 -15.79
N TRP A 516 -16.18 -16.69 -15.33
CA TRP A 516 -16.88 -15.84 -14.36
C TRP A 516 -16.20 -15.86 -13.00
N ASP A 517 -15.79 -17.03 -12.52
CA ASP A 517 -15.05 -17.17 -11.26
C ASP A 517 -13.71 -16.39 -11.34
N LEU A 518 -13.01 -16.46 -12.47
CA LEU A 518 -11.83 -15.62 -12.72
C LEU A 518 -12.16 -14.12 -12.74
N GLU A 519 -13.27 -13.72 -13.37
CA GLU A 519 -13.71 -12.32 -13.43
C GLU A 519 -14.12 -11.77 -12.07
N VAL A 520 -14.70 -12.60 -11.19
CA VAL A 520 -15.17 -12.20 -9.85
C VAL A 520 -14.07 -12.32 -8.80
N TYR A 521 -13.39 -13.45 -8.70
CA TYR A 521 -12.45 -13.77 -7.63
C TYR A 521 -10.99 -13.57 -8.02
N GLY A 522 -10.66 -13.57 -9.33
CA GLY A 522 -9.29 -13.38 -9.82
C GLY A 522 -8.45 -14.65 -9.85
N GLU A 523 -9.01 -15.78 -9.42
CA GLU A 523 -8.37 -17.09 -9.40
C GLU A 523 -9.20 -18.09 -10.21
N ALA A 524 -8.52 -18.99 -10.94
CA ALA A 524 -9.19 -20.08 -11.63
C ALA A 524 -9.61 -21.12 -10.57
N PRO A 525 -10.83 -21.67 -10.63
CA PRO A 525 -11.28 -22.65 -9.66
C PRO A 525 -10.32 -23.85 -9.67
N SER A 526 -9.60 -24.03 -8.55
CA SER A 526 -8.80 -25.24 -8.33
C SER A 526 -9.76 -26.41 -8.38
N GLY A 527 -9.53 -27.37 -9.27
CA GLY A 527 -10.44 -28.50 -9.49
C GLY A 527 -10.66 -29.31 -8.22
N ARG A 528 -11.62 -28.89 -7.39
CA ARG A 528 -12.25 -29.60 -6.28
C ARG A 528 -13.42 -28.79 -5.73
N GLU A 529 -14.58 -29.46 -5.81
CA GLU A 529 -15.77 -29.28 -4.99
C GLU A 529 -16.51 -27.95 -5.13
N HIS A 530 -17.56 -27.93 -5.94
CA HIS A 530 -18.88 -27.43 -5.54
C HIS A 530 -19.94 -28.35 -6.17
N MET A 531 -20.64 -29.09 -5.31
CA MET A 531 -21.85 -29.85 -5.61
C MET A 531 -23.06 -28.97 -5.32
#